data_AF-A0A553CJH8-F1
#
_entry.id   AF-A0A553CJH8-F1
#
_cell.length_a   1.000
_cell.length_b   1.000
_cell.length_c   1.000
_cell.angle_alpha   90.00
_cell.angle_beta   90.00
_cell.angle_gamma   90.00
#
_symmetry.space_group_name_H-M   'P 1'
#
loop_
_entity.id
_entity.type
_entity.pdbx_description
1 polymer ?
#
loop_
_entity_poly.entity_id
_entity_poly.type
_entity_poly.pdbx_seq_one_letter_code
_entity_poly.pdbx_strand_id
1 'polypeptide(L)'
;MAKVKYYYDSENLAYRKIITKTRKKIGVVLLFLVASALFGLLSFIVLLNTPYFETPKNKKQAREIENLKLRYAILDKKMDEVDNVIGLIEERDNNLYRVYFNASPIPEEQRKAGFKDVDRYKDLEGYDNSQLVTNTTKRIDVLRKELAIQSKSLDDILKMAKAKDKLLAAIPAIQPVRNENLKSRVSGFGYRTDPFTKARKMHEGMDFTSKTGTPIYATGDGIVARADNTASGFGNHIVIRHGFGYETLYAHLSKYKCRAGQHIKRGDIIGYVGSTGRSEGPHLHYEVHKNGKVVNPLNFYYGNISAVEYVAIAKLANQENQSFD
;
A
#
# COMPACT_ATOMS: atom_id res chain seq x y z
N MET A 1 -26.66 -91.01 -45.58
CA MET A 1 -25.61 -91.76 -46.31
C MET A 1 -24.47 -90.81 -46.67
N ALA A 2 -23.22 -91.12 -46.32
CA ALA A 2 -22.09 -90.24 -46.58
C ALA A 2 -21.73 -90.24 -48.08
N LYS A 3 -21.74 -89.06 -48.73
CA LYS A 3 -21.33 -88.90 -50.13
C LYS A 3 -19.85 -89.29 -50.27
N VAL A 4 -19.57 -90.44 -50.88
CA VAL A 4 -18.22 -90.91 -51.17
C VAL A 4 -17.70 -90.19 -52.41
N LYS A 5 -16.57 -89.50 -52.30
CA LYS A 5 -15.95 -88.79 -53.43
C LYS A 5 -14.95 -89.72 -54.14
N TYR A 6 -15.01 -89.74 -55.46
CA TYR A 6 -14.11 -90.48 -56.34
C TYR A 6 -13.33 -89.47 -57.20
N TYR A 7 -12.09 -89.79 -57.55
CA TYR A 7 -11.36 -89.05 -58.59
C TYR A 7 -11.15 -89.97 -59.79
N TYR A 8 -11.16 -89.40 -60.99
CA TYR A 8 -10.88 -90.13 -62.22
C TYR A 8 -9.36 -90.21 -62.39
N ASP A 9 -8.84 -91.42 -62.37
CA ASP A 9 -7.43 -91.71 -62.64
C ASP A 9 -7.26 -91.85 -64.16
N SER A 10 -6.69 -90.82 -64.79
CA SER A 10 -6.56 -90.74 -66.26
C SER A 10 -5.62 -91.78 -66.85
N GLU A 11 -4.70 -92.34 -66.04
CA GLU A 11 -3.74 -93.35 -66.48
C GLU A 11 -4.36 -94.75 -66.52
N ASN A 12 -5.30 -95.03 -65.60
CA ASN A 12 -5.94 -96.34 -65.48
C ASN A 12 -7.43 -96.33 -65.90
N LEU A 13 -7.94 -95.22 -66.43
CA LEU A 13 -9.33 -95.00 -66.86
C LEU A 13 -10.38 -95.44 -65.81
N ALA A 14 -10.08 -95.25 -64.52
CA ALA A 14 -10.90 -95.78 -63.42
C ALA A 14 -11.20 -94.74 -62.33
N TYR A 15 -12.41 -94.81 -61.79
CA TYR A 15 -12.81 -93.97 -60.65
C TYR A 15 -12.34 -94.60 -59.33
N ARG A 16 -11.33 -94.01 -58.70
CA ARG A 16 -10.81 -94.47 -57.40
C ARG A 16 -11.44 -93.70 -56.25
N LYS A 17 -11.83 -94.42 -55.18
CA LYS A 17 -12.40 -93.85 -53.96
C LYS A 17 -11.33 -93.07 -53.20
N ILE A 18 -11.62 -91.80 -52.87
CA ILE A 18 -10.70 -90.96 -52.10
C ILE A 18 -10.70 -91.42 -50.63
N ILE A 19 -9.69 -92.19 -50.23
CA ILE A 19 -9.47 -92.60 -48.83
C ILE A 19 -8.67 -91.49 -48.14
N THR A 20 -9.34 -90.67 -47.34
CA THR A 20 -8.68 -89.62 -46.56
C THR A 20 -8.15 -90.20 -45.25
N LYS A 21 -6.82 -90.20 -45.06
CA LYS A 21 -6.20 -90.58 -43.77
C LYS A 21 -6.66 -89.59 -42.69
N THR A 22 -7.12 -90.07 -41.54
CA THR A 22 -7.57 -89.24 -40.39
C THR A 22 -6.55 -88.18 -39.98
N ARG A 23 -5.25 -88.50 -40.03
CA ARG A 23 -4.14 -87.56 -39.81
C ARG A 23 -4.15 -86.36 -40.75
N LYS A 24 -4.54 -86.53 -42.02
CA LYS A 24 -4.60 -85.44 -43.01
C LYS A 24 -5.79 -84.50 -42.74
N LYS A 25 -6.92 -85.02 -42.27
CA LYS A 25 -8.06 -84.20 -41.82
C LYS A 25 -7.71 -83.38 -40.59
N ILE A 26 -7.06 -83.99 -39.60
CA ILE A 26 -6.60 -83.31 -38.38
C ILE A 26 -5.59 -82.22 -38.73
N GLY A 27 -4.63 -82.49 -39.62
CA GLY A 27 -3.65 -81.49 -40.06
C GLY A 27 -4.27 -80.27 -40.74
N VAL A 28 -5.28 -80.46 -41.59
CA VAL A 28 -6.01 -79.34 -42.24
C VAL A 28 -6.79 -78.51 -41.21
N VAL A 29 -7.44 -79.16 -40.23
CA VAL A 29 -8.15 -78.46 -39.15
C VAL A 29 -7.18 -77.64 -38.29
N LEU A 30 -6.02 -78.21 -37.96
CA LEU A 30 -5.01 -77.55 -37.15
C LEU A 30 -4.37 -76.36 -37.89
N LEU A 31 -4.12 -76.52 -39.20
CA LEU A 31 -3.61 -75.45 -40.06
C LEU A 31 -4.64 -74.31 -40.23
N PHE A 32 -5.93 -74.64 -40.31
CA PHE A 32 -7.00 -73.65 -40.31
C PHE A 32 -7.07 -72.87 -38.99
N LEU A 33 -6.94 -73.55 -37.84
CA LEU A 33 -6.91 -72.90 -36.52
C LEU A 33 -5.71 -71.96 -36.38
N VAL A 34 -4.52 -72.39 -36.81
CA VAL A 34 -3.31 -71.56 -36.77
C VAL A 34 -3.44 -70.36 -37.71
N ALA A 35 -3.94 -70.55 -38.93
CA ALA A 35 -4.17 -69.47 -39.87
C ALA A 35 -5.23 -68.46 -39.36
N SER A 36 -6.29 -68.94 -38.73
CA SER A 36 -7.33 -68.10 -38.12
C SER A 36 -6.78 -67.31 -36.92
N ALA A 37 -5.94 -67.92 -36.08
CA ALA A 37 -5.29 -67.24 -34.98
C ALA A 37 -4.30 -66.17 -35.46
N LEU A 38 -3.50 -66.47 -36.50
CA LEU A 38 -2.61 -65.50 -37.13
C LEU A 38 -3.38 -64.33 -37.75
N PHE A 39 -4.47 -64.62 -38.47
CA PHE A 39 -5.31 -63.58 -39.04
C PHE A 39 -5.95 -62.71 -37.96
N GLY A 40 -6.47 -63.32 -36.87
CA GLY A 40 -7.02 -62.59 -35.73
C GLY A 40 -6.00 -61.69 -35.05
N LEU A 41 -4.76 -62.17 -34.86
CA LEU A 41 -3.66 -61.40 -34.29
C LEU A 41 -3.26 -60.24 -35.21
N LEU A 42 -3.21 -60.47 -36.52
CA LEU A 42 -2.88 -59.44 -37.51
C LEU A 42 -3.97 -58.37 -37.60
N SER A 43 -5.25 -58.76 -37.64
CA SER A 43 -6.39 -57.84 -37.58
C SER A 43 -6.42 -57.05 -36.27
N PHE A 44 -6.08 -57.68 -35.14
CA PHE A 44 -6.00 -56.99 -33.85
C PHE A 44 -4.88 -55.95 -33.81
N ILE A 45 -3.69 -56.27 -34.34
CA ILE A 45 -2.58 -55.31 -34.46
C ILE A 45 -2.96 -54.14 -35.37
N VAL A 46 -3.66 -54.41 -36.48
CA VAL A 46 -4.16 -53.35 -37.38
C VAL A 46 -5.20 -52.49 -36.67
N LEU A 47 -6.12 -53.08 -35.91
CA LEU A 47 -7.12 -52.33 -35.13
C LEU A 47 -6.50 -51.45 -34.05
N LEU A 48 -5.47 -51.93 -33.36
CA LEU A 48 -4.77 -51.15 -32.32
C LEU A 48 -3.97 -49.98 -32.90
N ASN A 49 -3.43 -50.12 -34.12
CA ASN A 49 -2.59 -49.10 -34.76
C ASN A 49 -3.33 -48.21 -35.75
N THR A 50 -4.63 -48.43 -35.96
CA THR A 50 -5.42 -47.58 -36.86
C THR A 50 -6.20 -46.53 -36.06
N PRO A 51 -6.11 -45.24 -36.43
CA PRO A 51 -6.78 -44.15 -35.72
C PRO A 51 -8.31 -44.14 -35.88
N TYR A 52 -8.88 -45.09 -36.60
CA TYR A 52 -10.31 -45.12 -36.93
C TYR A 52 -11.21 -45.63 -35.79
N PHE A 53 -10.67 -46.40 -34.83
CA PHE A 53 -11.44 -47.04 -33.76
C PHE A 53 -11.02 -46.54 -32.37
N GLU A 54 -11.41 -45.32 -32.03
CA GLU A 54 -11.26 -44.80 -30.66
C GLU A 54 -12.30 -45.40 -29.71
N THR A 55 -11.86 -45.86 -28.54
CA THR A 55 -12.80 -46.28 -27.49
C THR A 55 -13.59 -45.07 -26.95
N PRO A 56 -14.83 -45.25 -26.48
CA PRO A 56 -15.58 -44.16 -25.83
C PRO A 56 -14.83 -43.52 -24.65
N LYS A 57 -13.99 -44.31 -23.97
CA LYS A 57 -13.12 -43.85 -22.88
C LYS A 57 -12.04 -42.89 -23.41
N ASN A 58 -11.34 -43.25 -24.49
CA ASN A 58 -10.31 -42.39 -25.08
C ASN A 58 -10.91 -41.07 -25.57
N LYS A 59 -12.06 -41.10 -26.25
CA LYS A 59 -12.76 -39.90 -26.71
C LYS A 59 -13.21 -39.00 -25.54
N LYS A 60 -13.65 -39.60 -24.43
CA LYS A 60 -13.98 -38.86 -23.20
C LYS A 60 -12.73 -38.21 -22.59
N GLN A 61 -11.62 -38.95 -22.49
CA GLN A 61 -10.35 -38.43 -21.98
C GLN A 61 -9.80 -37.29 -22.86
N ALA A 62 -9.87 -37.42 -24.18
CA ALA A 62 -9.46 -36.36 -25.11
C ALA A 62 -10.28 -35.08 -24.91
N ARG A 63 -11.59 -35.20 -24.75
CA ARG A 63 -12.47 -34.05 -24.42
C ARG A 63 -12.14 -33.43 -23.06
N GLU A 64 -11.79 -34.25 -22.07
CA GLU A 64 -11.40 -33.78 -20.75
C GLU A 64 -10.07 -33.00 -20.80
N ILE A 65 -9.08 -33.49 -21.55
CA ILE A 65 -7.82 -32.79 -21.79
C ILE A 65 -8.06 -31.44 -22.50
N GLU A 66 -8.89 -31.40 -23.53
CA GLU A 66 -9.26 -30.14 -24.21
C GLU A 66 -9.94 -29.14 -23.26
N ASN A 67 -10.83 -29.61 -22.37
CA ASN A 67 -11.44 -28.78 -21.34
C ASN A 67 -10.41 -28.26 -20.34
N LEU A 68 -9.48 -29.10 -19.90
CA LEU A 68 -8.39 -28.70 -18.99
C LEU A 68 -7.48 -27.64 -19.63
N LYS A 69 -7.15 -27.76 -20.92
CA LYS A 69 -6.39 -26.73 -21.66
C LYS A 69 -7.13 -25.38 -21.67
N LEU A 70 -8.44 -25.40 -21.95
CA LEU A 70 -9.26 -24.19 -21.92
C LEU A 70 -9.27 -23.55 -20.53
N ARG A 71 -9.47 -24.36 -19.48
CA ARG A 71 -9.46 -23.88 -18.08
C ARG A 71 -8.11 -23.30 -17.69
N TYR A 72 -7.02 -23.93 -18.11
CA TYR A 72 -5.68 -23.43 -17.90
C TYR A 72 -5.49 -22.05 -18.57
N ALA A 73 -5.89 -21.89 -19.83
CA ALA A 73 -5.80 -20.61 -20.54
C ALA A 73 -6.60 -19.49 -19.83
N ILE A 74 -7.79 -19.81 -19.30
CA ILE A 74 -8.57 -18.86 -18.50
C ILE A 74 -7.85 -18.51 -17.19
N LEU A 75 -7.25 -19.49 -16.52
CA LEU A 75 -6.50 -19.26 -15.28
C LEU A 75 -5.27 -18.38 -15.52
N ASP A 76 -4.55 -18.61 -16.61
CA ASP A 76 -3.38 -17.82 -17.00
C ASP A 76 -3.77 -16.37 -17.28
N LYS A 77 -4.86 -16.14 -18.02
CA LYS A 77 -5.42 -14.78 -18.23
C LYS A 77 -5.79 -14.09 -16.92
N LYS A 78 -6.42 -14.82 -15.98
CA LYS A 78 -6.73 -14.26 -14.65
C LYS A 78 -5.46 -13.92 -13.87
N MET A 79 -4.40 -14.70 -14.05
CA MET A 79 -3.11 -14.42 -13.42
C MET A 79 -2.47 -13.17 -14.02
N ASP A 80 -2.57 -12.95 -15.33
CA ASP A 80 -2.17 -11.70 -15.99
C ASP A 80 -2.98 -10.50 -15.47
N GLU A 81 -4.29 -10.65 -15.25
CA GLU A 81 -5.12 -9.60 -14.68
C GLU A 81 -4.68 -9.23 -13.26
N VAL A 82 -4.35 -10.22 -12.42
CA VAL A 82 -3.83 -9.99 -11.06
C VAL A 82 -2.47 -9.31 -11.09
N ASP A 83 -1.56 -9.76 -11.95
CA ASP A 83 -0.24 -9.17 -12.16
C ASP A 83 -0.34 -7.69 -12.55
N ASN A 84 -1.22 -7.37 -13.51
CA ASN A 84 -1.49 -5.99 -13.91
C ASN A 84 -2.02 -5.13 -12.75
N VAL A 85 -2.95 -5.66 -11.95
CA VAL A 85 -3.50 -4.93 -10.79
C VAL A 85 -2.41 -4.67 -9.74
N ILE A 86 -1.56 -5.66 -9.45
CA ILE A 86 -0.43 -5.49 -8.54
C ILE A 86 0.50 -4.40 -9.08
N GLY A 87 0.87 -4.45 -10.36
CA GLY A 87 1.70 -3.42 -11.01
C GLY A 87 1.13 -2.00 -10.88
N LEU A 88 -0.20 -1.83 -11.07
CA LEU A 88 -0.85 -0.53 -10.88
C LEU A 88 -0.82 -0.03 -9.43
N ILE A 89 -0.95 -0.94 -8.46
CA ILE A 89 -0.85 -0.59 -7.03
C ILE A 89 0.58 -0.20 -6.69
N GLU A 90 1.56 -0.94 -7.20
CA GLU A 90 2.98 -0.65 -7.03
C GLU A 90 3.38 0.70 -7.60
N GLU A 91 2.89 1.03 -8.79
CA GLU A 91 3.11 2.33 -9.43
C GLU A 91 2.51 3.45 -8.58
N ARG A 92 1.27 3.29 -8.10
CA ARG A 92 0.63 4.26 -7.22
C ARG A 92 1.39 4.42 -5.89
N ASP A 93 1.87 3.34 -5.31
CA ASP A 93 2.69 3.38 -4.10
C ASP A 93 3.97 4.19 -4.31
N ASN A 94 4.75 3.85 -5.33
CA ASN A 94 6.02 4.52 -5.60
C ASN A 94 5.83 5.98 -6.06
N ASN A 95 4.88 6.25 -6.96
CA ASN A 95 4.78 7.55 -7.63
C ASN A 95 3.82 8.54 -6.96
N LEU A 96 2.87 8.06 -6.14
CA LEU A 96 1.94 8.92 -5.43
C LEU A 96 2.22 8.94 -3.93
N TYR A 97 2.10 7.79 -3.25
CA TYR A 97 2.15 7.77 -1.79
C TYR A 97 3.55 8.05 -1.26
N ARG A 98 4.57 7.37 -1.78
CA ARG A 98 5.95 7.54 -1.32
C ARG A 98 6.50 8.92 -1.67
N VAL A 99 6.17 9.46 -2.84
CA VAL A 99 6.49 10.86 -3.19
C VAL A 99 5.83 11.83 -2.21
N TYR A 100 4.53 11.67 -1.93
CA TYR A 100 3.81 12.55 -1.00
C TYR A 100 4.43 12.55 0.41
N PHE A 101 4.90 11.40 0.88
CA PHE A 101 5.55 11.25 2.19
C PHE A 101 7.07 11.41 2.17
N ASN A 102 7.69 11.76 1.03
CA ASN A 102 9.14 11.84 0.81
C ASN A 102 9.88 10.54 1.21
N ALA A 103 9.29 9.39 0.95
CA ALA A 103 9.88 8.07 1.19
C ALA A 103 10.52 7.51 -0.09
N SER A 104 11.56 6.69 0.05
CA SER A 104 12.20 6.03 -1.09
C SER A 104 11.26 5.00 -1.73
N PRO A 105 11.26 4.87 -3.08
CA PRO A 105 10.50 3.82 -3.76
C PRO A 105 11.03 2.43 -3.38
N ILE A 106 10.17 1.42 -3.44
CA ILE A 106 10.60 0.02 -3.32
C ILE A 106 11.13 -0.42 -4.70
N PRO A 107 12.38 -0.93 -4.78
CA PRO A 107 12.95 -1.41 -6.03
C PRO A 107 12.20 -2.63 -6.59
N GLU A 108 12.11 -2.74 -7.91
CA GLU A 108 11.44 -3.86 -8.58
C GLU A 108 12.14 -5.19 -8.26
N GLU A 109 13.47 -5.19 -8.10
CA GLU A 109 14.25 -6.37 -7.73
C GLU A 109 13.81 -6.91 -6.37
N GLN A 110 13.44 -6.03 -5.44
CA GLN A 110 12.96 -6.44 -4.13
C GLN A 110 11.58 -7.12 -4.22
N ARG A 111 10.73 -6.65 -5.13
CA ARG A 111 9.38 -7.18 -5.35
C ARG A 111 9.40 -8.51 -6.12
N LYS A 112 10.10 -8.53 -7.24
CA LYS A 112 10.21 -9.66 -8.18
C LYS A 112 11.29 -10.67 -7.84
N ALA A 113 12.04 -10.46 -6.75
CA ALA A 113 13.06 -11.42 -6.35
C ALA A 113 12.43 -12.82 -6.20
N GLY A 114 12.79 -13.72 -7.10
CA GLY A 114 12.40 -15.12 -7.01
C GLY A 114 12.92 -15.77 -5.73
N PHE A 115 12.35 -16.93 -5.40
CA PHE A 115 12.88 -17.75 -4.32
C PHE A 115 14.15 -18.45 -4.79
N LYS A 116 15.24 -18.33 -4.01
CA LYS A 116 16.55 -18.92 -4.32
C LYS A 116 16.64 -20.42 -4.03
N ASP A 117 15.57 -21.00 -3.48
CA ASP A 117 15.58 -22.35 -2.95
C ASP A 117 15.41 -23.38 -4.07
N VAL A 118 16.48 -24.12 -4.36
CA VAL A 118 16.58 -25.03 -5.53
C VAL A 118 15.65 -26.24 -5.36
N ASP A 119 15.41 -26.69 -4.13
CA ASP A 119 14.61 -27.88 -3.85
C ASP A 119 13.09 -27.62 -3.80
N ARG A 120 12.64 -26.36 -3.83
CA ARG A 120 11.22 -26.01 -3.63
C ARG A 120 10.27 -26.63 -4.66
N TYR A 121 10.76 -26.92 -5.87
CA TYR A 121 9.93 -27.44 -6.97
C TYR A 121 10.22 -28.91 -7.31
N LYS A 122 11.09 -29.57 -6.54
CA LYS A 122 11.56 -30.92 -6.83
C LYS A 122 10.42 -31.95 -6.87
N ASP A 123 9.42 -31.78 -6.00
CA ASP A 123 8.25 -32.66 -5.93
C ASP A 123 7.32 -32.56 -7.16
N LEU A 124 7.54 -31.54 -8.01
CA LEU A 124 6.78 -31.32 -9.24
C LEU A 124 7.44 -31.95 -10.47
N GLU A 125 8.65 -32.49 -10.33
CA GLU A 125 9.40 -33.15 -11.40
C GLU A 125 8.93 -34.59 -11.63
N GLY A 126 9.24 -35.16 -12.81
CA GLY A 126 8.97 -36.58 -13.11
C GLY A 126 7.60 -36.90 -13.72
N TYR A 127 6.75 -35.91 -13.94
CA TYR A 127 5.46 -36.05 -14.63
C TYR A 127 5.47 -35.44 -16.04
N ASP A 128 4.62 -35.93 -16.95
CA ASP A 128 4.50 -35.44 -18.34
C ASP A 128 4.28 -33.92 -18.44
N ASN A 129 3.61 -33.33 -17.45
CA ASN A 129 3.28 -31.89 -17.40
C ASN A 129 4.11 -31.10 -16.35
N SER A 130 5.18 -31.69 -15.84
CA SER A 130 6.04 -31.12 -14.77
C SER A 130 6.49 -29.69 -15.05
N GLN A 131 6.91 -29.38 -16.28
CA GLN A 131 7.36 -28.05 -16.66
C GLN A 131 6.26 -26.98 -16.52
N LEU A 132 5.04 -27.31 -16.95
CA LEU A 132 3.89 -26.41 -16.88
C LEU A 132 3.57 -26.09 -15.43
N VAL A 133 3.40 -27.13 -14.61
CA VAL A 133 3.08 -27.01 -13.18
C VAL A 133 4.16 -26.23 -12.45
N THR A 134 5.43 -26.48 -12.74
CA THR A 134 6.57 -25.78 -12.15
C THR A 134 6.55 -24.29 -12.49
N ASN A 135 6.33 -23.93 -13.75
CA ASN A 135 6.29 -22.53 -14.18
C ASN A 135 5.09 -21.78 -13.57
N THR A 136 3.91 -22.40 -13.57
CA THR A 136 2.71 -21.84 -12.92
C THR A 136 2.94 -21.63 -11.42
N THR A 137 3.54 -22.60 -10.74
CA THR A 137 3.82 -22.50 -9.29
C THR A 137 4.83 -21.39 -9.01
N LYS A 138 5.93 -21.30 -9.78
CA LYS A 138 6.90 -20.20 -9.69
C LYS A 138 6.24 -18.83 -9.85
N ARG A 139 5.37 -18.68 -10.83
CA ARG A 139 4.65 -17.44 -11.11
C ARG A 139 3.71 -17.04 -9.96
N ILE A 140 2.94 -18.00 -9.43
CA ILE A 140 2.10 -17.77 -8.25
C ILE A 140 2.95 -17.35 -7.04
N ASP A 141 4.08 -18.01 -6.83
CA ASP A 141 4.98 -17.72 -5.71
C ASP A 141 5.53 -16.28 -5.78
N VAL A 142 5.92 -15.81 -6.98
CA VAL A 142 6.33 -14.42 -7.20
C VAL A 142 5.19 -13.46 -6.89
N LEU A 143 4.00 -13.67 -7.46
CA LEU A 143 2.82 -12.81 -7.23
C LEU A 143 2.43 -12.75 -5.73
N ARG A 144 2.50 -13.89 -5.02
CA ARG A 144 2.24 -13.94 -3.58
C ARG A 144 3.24 -13.09 -2.79
N LYS A 145 4.50 -13.11 -3.21
CA LYS A 145 5.55 -12.30 -2.58
C LYS A 145 5.36 -10.82 -2.85
N GLU A 146 5.08 -10.43 -4.09
CA GLU A 146 4.77 -9.04 -4.46
C GLU A 146 3.59 -8.52 -3.65
N LEU A 147 2.50 -9.28 -3.57
CA LEU A 147 1.33 -8.94 -2.77
C LEU A 147 1.68 -8.77 -1.28
N ALA A 148 2.50 -9.65 -0.72
CA ALA A 148 2.94 -9.54 0.68
C ALA A 148 3.77 -8.27 0.93
N ILE A 149 4.67 -7.93 0.01
CA ILE A 149 5.46 -6.69 0.07
C ILE A 149 4.54 -5.48 -0.05
N GLN A 150 3.59 -5.50 -0.99
CA GLN A 150 2.65 -4.41 -1.20
C GLN A 150 1.76 -4.20 0.02
N SER A 151 1.26 -5.28 0.64
CA SER A 151 0.50 -5.20 1.89
C SER A 151 1.30 -4.53 3.00
N LYS A 152 2.57 -4.93 3.19
CA LYS A 152 3.45 -4.30 4.19
C LYS A 152 3.72 -2.83 3.87
N SER A 153 3.89 -2.50 2.60
CA SER A 153 4.10 -1.12 2.17
C SER A 153 2.91 -0.22 2.50
N LEU A 154 1.68 -0.72 2.31
CA LEU A 154 0.46 0.01 2.69
C LEU A 154 0.36 0.25 4.20
N ASP A 155 0.78 -0.69 5.04
CA ASP A 155 0.87 -0.48 6.49
C ASP A 155 1.86 0.64 6.86
N ASP A 156 2.99 0.70 6.16
CA ASP A 156 3.99 1.74 6.36
C ASP A 156 3.48 3.11 5.88
N ILE A 157 2.78 3.17 4.75
CA ILE A 157 2.07 4.38 4.29
C ILE A 157 1.06 4.84 5.34
N LEU A 158 0.28 3.94 5.91
CA LEU A 158 -0.70 4.28 6.95
C LEU A 158 -0.02 4.89 8.20
N LYS A 159 1.14 4.35 8.61
CA LYS A 159 1.92 4.92 9.71
C LYS A 159 2.43 6.32 9.36
N MET A 160 2.96 6.52 8.14
CA MET A 160 3.42 7.82 7.67
C MET A 160 2.27 8.85 7.63
N ALA A 161 1.09 8.44 7.14
CA ALA A 161 -0.10 9.27 7.13
C ALA A 161 -0.52 9.71 8.54
N LYS A 162 -0.58 8.77 9.50
CA LYS A 162 -0.89 9.09 10.90
C LYS A 162 0.16 10.00 11.54
N ALA A 163 1.44 9.80 11.24
CA ALA A 163 2.50 10.66 11.74
C ALA A 163 2.41 12.09 11.16
N LYS A 164 2.11 12.19 9.86
CA LYS A 164 1.89 13.47 9.17
C LYS A 164 0.69 14.21 9.73
N ASP A 165 -0.42 13.52 9.98
CA ASP A 165 -1.61 14.10 10.60
C ASP A 165 -1.30 14.69 11.99
N LYS A 166 -0.61 13.93 12.85
CA LYS A 166 -0.13 14.42 14.15
C LYS A 166 0.81 15.63 14.03
N LEU A 167 1.72 15.61 13.05
CA LEU A 167 2.61 16.76 12.78
C LEU A 167 1.78 17.98 12.38
N LEU A 168 0.84 17.81 11.44
CA LEU A 168 -0.01 18.89 10.98
C LEU A 168 -0.84 19.47 12.11
N ALA A 169 -1.36 18.65 13.03
CA ALA A 169 -2.09 19.06 14.22
C ALA A 169 -1.20 19.82 15.25
N ALA A 170 0.06 19.41 15.39
CA ALA A 170 1.03 20.04 16.28
C ALA A 170 1.56 21.40 15.80
N ILE A 171 1.57 21.65 14.48
CA ILE A 171 2.06 22.94 13.95
C ILE A 171 1.15 24.08 14.46
N PRO A 172 1.72 25.18 15.02
CA PRO A 172 0.95 26.28 15.57
C PRO A 172 0.37 27.20 14.47
N ALA A 173 -0.55 26.67 13.67
CA ALA A 173 -0.92 27.19 12.35
C ALA A 173 -1.99 28.29 12.31
N ILE A 174 -2.40 28.82 13.48
CA ILE A 174 -3.46 29.84 13.58
C ILE A 174 -3.00 31.02 14.43
N GLN A 175 -3.69 32.16 14.30
CA GLN A 175 -3.48 33.27 15.21
C GLN A 175 -4.04 32.95 16.60
N PRO A 176 -3.34 33.35 17.68
CA PRO A 176 -3.76 33.07 19.05
C PRO A 176 -4.92 33.96 19.51
N VAL A 177 -5.25 35.02 18.78
CA VAL A 177 -6.37 35.94 19.05
C VAL A 177 -7.12 36.16 17.73
N ARG A 178 -8.46 36.20 17.78
CA ARG A 178 -9.27 36.53 16.61
C ARG A 178 -9.08 37.99 16.25
N ASN A 179 -8.45 38.27 15.11
CA ASN A 179 -8.27 39.62 14.60
C ASN A 179 -9.39 39.97 13.60
N GLU A 180 -10.62 40.11 14.10
CA GLU A 180 -11.77 40.48 13.28
C GLU A 180 -11.55 41.88 12.66
N ASN A 181 -11.39 41.93 11.33
CA ASN A 181 -11.17 43.14 10.53
C ASN A 181 -9.82 43.86 10.74
N LEU A 182 -8.76 43.18 11.18
CA LEU A 182 -7.40 43.75 11.30
C LEU A 182 -7.30 45.02 12.18
N LYS A 183 -8.25 45.23 13.09
CA LYS A 183 -8.32 46.44 13.92
C LYS A 183 -7.27 46.47 15.04
N SER A 184 -6.73 45.31 15.40
CA SER A 184 -5.69 45.21 16.42
C SER A 184 -4.34 45.65 15.87
N ARG A 185 -3.65 46.54 16.59
CA ARG A 185 -2.23 46.80 16.34
C ARG A 185 -1.43 45.53 16.60
N VAL A 186 -0.52 45.22 15.68
CA VAL A 186 0.39 44.08 15.77
C VAL A 186 1.81 44.60 15.81
N SER A 187 2.59 44.19 16.81
CA SER A 187 4.04 44.38 16.81
C SER A 187 4.71 43.06 16.47
N GLY A 188 5.58 43.06 15.46
CA GLY A 188 6.19 41.85 14.92
C GLY A 188 7.47 41.43 15.65
N PHE A 189 7.93 40.23 15.31
CA PHE A 189 9.22 39.67 15.68
C PHE A 189 10.39 40.49 15.10
N GLY A 190 11.50 40.57 15.82
CA GLY A 190 12.74 41.24 15.36
C GLY A 190 13.19 42.40 16.24
N TYR A 191 14.19 43.18 15.81
CA TYR A 191 14.67 44.32 16.58
C TYR A 191 13.63 45.45 16.65
N ARG A 192 13.28 45.86 17.86
CA ARG A 192 12.27 46.89 18.17
C ARG A 192 12.75 47.83 19.26
N THR A 193 12.11 48.99 19.35
CA THR A 193 12.35 49.92 20.46
C THR A 193 11.60 49.40 21.69
N ASP A 194 12.34 49.12 22.75
CA ASP A 194 11.80 48.68 24.03
C ASP A 194 10.99 49.81 24.68
N PRO A 195 9.77 49.51 25.15
CA PRO A 195 8.84 50.53 25.60
C PRO A 195 9.27 51.30 26.84
N PHE A 196 10.01 50.67 27.75
CA PHE A 196 10.35 51.25 29.04
C PHE A 196 11.74 51.89 29.06
N THR A 197 12.68 51.32 28.30
CA THR A 197 14.09 51.75 28.25
C THR A 197 14.41 52.59 27.02
N LYS A 198 13.53 52.56 26.00
CA LYS A 198 13.73 53.18 24.68
C LYS A 198 14.95 52.68 23.90
N ALA A 199 15.58 51.60 24.37
CA ALA A 199 16.70 50.95 23.69
C ALA A 199 16.21 50.00 22.58
N ARG A 200 17.04 49.74 21.57
CA ARG A 200 16.75 48.71 20.56
C ARG A 200 17.02 47.33 21.18
N LYS A 201 16.00 46.47 21.21
CA LYS A 201 16.05 45.10 21.75
C LYS A 201 15.41 44.12 20.78
N MET A 202 15.87 42.88 20.77
CA MET A 202 15.24 41.80 20.02
C MET A 202 13.90 41.44 20.68
N HIS A 203 12.81 41.59 19.93
CA HIS A 203 11.47 41.13 20.31
C HIS A 203 11.29 39.69 19.79
N GLU A 204 11.18 38.75 20.72
CA GLU A 204 11.19 37.31 20.46
C GLU A 204 9.80 36.77 20.05
N GLY A 205 8.75 37.59 20.14
CA GLY A 205 7.39 37.20 19.83
C GLY A 205 6.68 38.09 18.83
N MET A 206 5.36 37.99 18.86
CA MET A 206 4.43 38.94 18.26
C MET A 206 3.44 39.41 19.31
N ASP A 207 3.20 40.72 19.31
CA ASP A 207 2.24 41.35 20.22
C ASP A 207 0.94 41.63 19.49
N PHE A 208 -0.17 41.26 20.13
CA PHE A 208 -1.52 41.52 19.63
C PHE A 208 -2.26 42.41 20.61
N THR A 209 -2.43 43.70 20.28
CA THR A 209 -3.24 44.59 21.10
C THR A 209 -4.69 44.13 21.12
N SER A 210 -5.26 43.92 22.31
CA SER A 210 -6.65 43.51 22.45
C SER A 210 -7.21 43.91 23.81
N LYS A 211 -8.54 44.00 23.92
CA LYS A 211 -9.19 44.32 25.19
C LYS A 211 -8.89 43.23 26.23
N THR A 212 -8.73 43.61 27.49
CA THR A 212 -8.67 42.65 28.61
C THR A 212 -9.90 41.76 28.56
N GLY A 213 -9.71 40.45 28.72
CA GLY A 213 -10.79 39.47 28.64
C GLY A 213 -11.04 38.91 27.24
N THR A 214 -10.33 39.38 26.20
CA THR A 214 -10.39 38.73 24.87
C THR A 214 -9.90 37.28 24.98
N PRO A 215 -10.62 36.29 24.41
CA PRO A 215 -10.19 34.89 24.42
C PRO A 215 -8.85 34.68 23.69
N ILE A 216 -7.98 33.87 24.31
CA ILE A 216 -6.74 33.38 23.72
C ILE A 216 -6.92 31.92 23.33
N TYR A 217 -6.54 31.58 22.11
CA TYR A 217 -6.70 30.27 21.50
C TYR A 217 -5.36 29.54 21.39
N ALA A 218 -5.36 28.24 21.68
CA ALA A 218 -4.21 27.39 21.40
C ALA A 218 -3.99 27.29 19.88
N THR A 219 -2.74 27.50 19.46
CA THR A 219 -2.43 27.60 18.03
C THR A 219 -2.13 26.24 17.38
N GLY A 220 -1.90 25.21 18.20
CA GLY A 220 -1.72 23.82 17.79
C GLY A 220 -2.21 22.85 18.88
N ASP A 221 -2.35 21.58 18.54
CA ASP A 221 -2.63 20.51 19.50
C ASP A 221 -1.42 20.30 20.41
N GLY A 222 -1.63 20.02 21.69
CA GLY A 222 -0.52 19.84 22.62
C GLY A 222 -0.93 19.56 24.06
N ILE A 223 0.07 19.67 24.94
CA ILE A 223 -0.09 19.56 26.39
C ILE A 223 0.42 20.85 27.02
N VAL A 224 -0.36 21.40 27.94
CA VAL A 224 0.03 22.57 28.72
C VAL A 224 1.21 22.19 29.61
N ALA A 225 2.40 22.69 29.28
CA ALA A 225 3.60 22.48 30.09
C ALA A 225 3.58 23.37 31.33
N ARG A 226 3.12 24.61 31.20
CA ARG A 226 3.04 25.60 32.28
C ARG A 226 1.79 26.45 32.15
N ALA A 227 1.23 26.82 33.30
CA ALA A 227 0.19 27.82 33.44
C ALA A 227 0.41 28.48 34.80
N ASP A 228 1.39 29.38 34.85
CA ASP A 228 1.88 30.00 36.09
C ASP A 228 2.37 31.43 35.81
N ASN A 229 2.90 32.11 36.83
CA ASN A 229 3.36 33.50 36.76
C ASN A 229 4.81 33.67 37.24
N THR A 230 5.58 32.59 37.22
CA THR A 230 6.93 32.55 37.80
C THR A 230 8.02 33.05 36.85
N ALA A 231 7.73 33.13 35.55
CA ALA A 231 8.67 33.65 34.57
C ALA A 231 8.68 35.18 34.61
N SER A 232 9.87 35.76 34.84
CA SER A 232 10.06 37.20 34.92
C SER A 232 9.65 37.89 33.62
N GLY A 233 9.03 39.07 33.72
CA GLY A 233 8.59 39.88 32.57
C GLY A 233 7.22 39.45 32.01
N PHE A 234 6.98 38.16 31.79
CA PHE A 234 5.79 37.65 31.11
C PHE A 234 4.48 37.76 31.92
N GLY A 235 4.57 37.94 33.23
CA GLY A 235 3.39 37.92 34.11
C GLY A 235 2.71 36.55 34.07
N ASN A 236 1.37 36.54 34.06
CA ASN A 236 0.63 35.30 33.92
C ASN A 236 0.84 34.76 32.50
N HIS A 237 1.40 33.56 32.39
CA HIS A 237 1.74 32.98 31.09
C HIS A 237 1.38 31.49 31.00
N ILE A 238 1.17 31.04 29.77
CA ILE A 238 0.92 29.64 29.42
C ILE A 238 1.99 29.19 28.45
N VAL A 239 2.52 27.98 28.65
CA VAL A 239 3.41 27.31 27.70
C VAL A 239 2.75 26.01 27.26
N ILE A 240 2.62 25.80 25.95
CA ILE A 240 2.06 24.57 25.37
C ILE A 240 3.11 23.86 24.55
N ARG A 241 3.32 22.56 24.84
CA ARG A 241 4.17 21.66 24.06
C ARG A 241 3.33 20.90 23.05
N HIS A 242 3.59 21.12 21.78
CA HIS A 242 2.79 20.55 20.69
C HIS A 242 3.37 19.24 20.12
N GLY A 243 4.63 18.94 20.43
CA GLY A 243 5.36 17.81 19.86
C GLY A 243 6.16 18.19 18.61
N PHE A 244 6.95 17.26 18.08
CA PHE A 244 7.87 17.51 16.95
C PHE A 244 8.81 18.72 17.17
N GLY A 245 9.09 19.06 18.43
CA GLY A 245 9.92 20.20 18.83
C GLY A 245 9.22 21.57 18.77
N TYR A 246 7.90 21.63 18.58
CA TYR A 246 7.13 22.87 18.68
C TYR A 246 6.68 23.14 20.11
N GLU A 247 6.89 24.37 20.56
CA GLU A 247 6.39 24.92 21.82
C GLU A 247 5.89 26.35 21.57
N THR A 248 4.85 26.78 22.30
CA THR A 248 4.32 28.13 22.20
C THR A 248 4.17 28.76 23.58
N LEU A 249 4.39 30.07 23.65
CA LEU A 249 4.26 30.86 24.86
C LEU A 249 3.19 31.94 24.65
N TYR A 250 2.34 32.12 25.66
CA TYR A 250 1.29 33.12 25.70
C TYR A 250 1.45 33.91 27.00
N ALA A 251 1.67 35.22 26.94
CA ALA A 251 2.00 36.04 28.11
C ALA A 251 1.02 37.20 28.35
N HIS A 252 1.19 37.85 29.51
CA HIS A 252 0.38 38.98 29.99
C HIS A 252 -1.10 38.65 30.22
N LEU A 253 -1.44 37.38 30.52
CA LEU A 253 -2.82 36.96 30.69
C LEU A 253 -3.49 37.65 31.89
N SER A 254 -4.81 37.88 31.78
CA SER A 254 -5.64 38.26 32.92
C SER A 254 -6.12 37.04 33.71
N LYS A 255 -6.41 35.94 33.00
CA LYS A 255 -6.97 34.73 33.60
C LYS A 255 -6.61 33.48 32.78
N TYR A 256 -6.28 32.39 33.49
CA TYR A 256 -6.11 31.07 32.90
C TYR A 256 -7.44 30.36 32.70
N LYS A 257 -7.56 29.60 31.61
CA LYS A 257 -8.67 28.65 31.37
C LYS A 257 -8.19 27.20 31.24
N CYS A 258 -6.88 26.98 31.29
CA CYS A 258 -6.27 25.67 31.32
C CYS A 258 -5.33 25.51 32.54
N ARG A 259 -4.84 24.29 32.76
CA ARG A 259 -3.89 23.95 33.82
C ARG A 259 -2.75 23.08 33.27
N ALA A 260 -1.61 23.08 33.96
CA ALA A 260 -0.48 22.22 33.60
C ALA A 260 -0.92 20.73 33.51
N GLY A 261 -0.38 20.03 32.51
CA GLY A 261 -0.72 18.64 32.18
C GLY A 261 -2.00 18.45 31.36
N GLN A 262 -2.78 19.51 31.12
CA GLN A 262 -4.01 19.41 30.32
C GLN A 262 -3.69 19.23 28.83
N HIS A 263 -4.36 18.27 28.19
CA HIS A 263 -4.39 18.15 26.73
C HIS A 263 -5.30 19.24 26.14
N ILE A 264 -4.79 19.90 25.10
CA ILE A 264 -5.45 21.02 24.43
C ILE A 264 -5.44 20.74 22.92
N LYS A 265 -6.57 21.03 22.27
CA LYS A 265 -6.67 21.04 20.82
C LYS A 265 -6.50 22.44 20.28
N ARG A 266 -6.02 22.54 19.05
CA ARG A 266 -5.99 23.79 18.31
C ARG A 266 -7.37 24.45 18.30
N GLY A 267 -7.40 25.73 18.63
CA GLY A 267 -8.64 26.51 18.71
C GLY A 267 -9.37 26.40 20.04
N ASP A 268 -8.88 25.64 21.01
CA ASP A 268 -9.40 25.70 22.38
C ASP A 268 -9.03 27.03 23.03
N ILE A 269 -9.94 27.57 23.84
CA ILE A 269 -9.66 28.78 24.64
C ILE A 269 -8.83 28.36 25.86
N ILE A 270 -7.61 28.88 25.94
CA ILE A 270 -6.63 28.56 27.00
C ILE A 270 -6.53 29.63 28.09
N GLY A 271 -7.00 30.83 27.78
CA GLY A 271 -6.98 31.95 28.72
C GLY A 271 -7.54 33.22 28.10
N TYR A 272 -7.26 34.33 28.76
CA TYR A 272 -7.81 35.63 28.39
C TYR A 272 -6.73 36.71 28.44
N VAL A 273 -6.73 37.60 27.45
CA VAL A 273 -5.81 38.74 27.34
C VAL A 273 -5.88 39.61 28.59
N GLY A 274 -4.73 40.13 29.01
CA GLY A 274 -4.61 41.06 30.13
C GLY A 274 -3.45 42.02 29.93
N SER A 275 -2.88 42.48 31.03
CA SER A 275 -1.71 43.37 31.08
C SER A 275 -0.89 43.09 32.34
N THR A 276 -0.69 41.80 32.66
CA THR A 276 0.10 41.39 33.83
C THR A 276 1.58 41.32 33.49
N GLY A 277 2.46 41.45 34.49
CA GLY A 277 3.91 41.49 34.26
C GLY A 277 4.37 42.84 33.71
N ARG A 278 5.38 42.83 32.84
CA ARG A 278 5.93 44.02 32.20
C ARG A 278 5.16 44.26 30.90
N SER A 279 4.22 45.20 30.90
CA SER A 279 3.28 45.43 29.80
C SER A 279 2.87 46.91 29.77
N GLU A 280 2.89 47.57 28.61
CA GLU A 280 2.43 48.96 28.47
C GLU A 280 0.89 49.10 28.51
N GLY A 281 0.17 48.00 28.27
CA GLY A 281 -1.30 47.99 28.25
C GLY A 281 -1.85 46.66 27.73
N PRO A 282 -3.18 46.50 27.65
CA PRO A 282 -3.79 45.23 27.27
C PRO A 282 -3.35 44.68 25.91
N HIS A 283 -2.59 43.58 25.93
CA HIS A 283 -2.13 42.87 24.73
C HIS A 283 -1.77 41.41 25.07
N LEU A 284 -1.66 40.59 24.02
CA LEU A 284 -1.07 39.26 24.11
C LEU A 284 0.32 39.30 23.50
N HIS A 285 1.33 38.92 24.27
CA HIS A 285 2.64 38.55 23.73
C HIS A 285 2.63 37.05 23.41
N TYR A 286 3.01 36.69 22.19
CA TYR A 286 2.97 35.33 21.67
C TYR A 286 4.27 34.91 20.99
N GLU A 287 4.84 33.79 21.42
CA GLU A 287 6.06 33.23 20.84
C GLU A 287 5.83 31.84 20.27
N VAL A 288 6.61 31.51 19.24
CA VAL A 288 6.73 30.16 18.70
C VAL A 288 8.17 29.72 18.83
N HIS A 289 8.36 28.54 19.40
CA HIS A 289 9.66 27.91 19.59
C HIS A 289 9.74 26.64 18.75
N LYS A 290 10.86 26.45 18.05
CA LYS A 290 11.18 25.25 17.30
C LYS A 290 12.53 24.70 17.75
N ASN A 291 12.52 23.50 18.31
CA ASN A 291 13.70 22.82 18.85
C ASN A 291 14.49 23.71 19.83
N GLY A 292 13.77 24.41 20.72
CA GLY A 292 14.35 25.29 21.74
C GLY A 292 14.85 26.65 21.23
N LYS A 293 14.59 26.99 19.96
CA LYS A 293 14.92 28.31 19.39
C LYS A 293 13.64 29.07 19.07
N VAL A 294 13.62 30.36 19.39
CA VAL A 294 12.51 31.23 19.01
C VAL A 294 12.51 31.47 17.51
N VAL A 295 11.33 31.42 16.90
CA VAL A 295 11.12 31.63 15.47
C VAL A 295 9.98 32.59 15.24
N ASN A 296 10.03 33.35 14.14
CA ASN A 296 9.01 34.34 13.81
C ASN A 296 7.62 33.68 13.70
N PRO A 297 6.64 34.01 14.58
CA PRO A 297 5.30 33.43 14.56
C PRO A 297 4.52 33.70 13.26
N LEU A 298 4.85 34.78 12.54
CA LEU A 298 4.22 35.13 11.26
C LEU A 298 4.32 33.99 10.23
N ASN A 299 5.41 33.23 10.26
CA ASN A 299 5.67 32.13 9.33
C ASN A 299 4.69 30.95 9.49
N PHE A 300 3.78 30.99 10.47
CA PHE A 300 2.87 29.89 10.77
C PHE A 300 1.40 30.17 10.41
N TYR A 301 1.03 31.40 10.06
CA TYR A 301 -0.39 31.75 9.87
C TYR A 301 -1.00 31.33 8.52
N TYR A 302 -0.31 30.54 7.70
CA TYR A 302 -0.68 30.25 6.30
C TYR A 302 -1.90 29.31 6.10
N GLY A 303 -2.49 28.75 7.15
CA GLY A 303 -3.58 27.77 7.02
C GLY A 303 -5.00 28.33 7.13
N ASN A 304 -5.18 29.44 7.86
CA ASN A 304 -6.50 29.90 8.31
C ASN A 304 -6.84 31.36 7.94
N ILE A 305 -6.00 32.01 7.15
CA ILE A 305 -6.25 33.38 6.66
C ILE A 305 -6.07 33.44 5.15
N SER A 306 -6.80 34.34 4.51
CA SER A 306 -6.65 34.61 3.08
C SER A 306 -5.26 35.19 2.76
N ALA A 307 -4.81 35.04 1.52
CA ALA A 307 -3.55 35.63 1.07
C ALA A 307 -3.51 37.15 1.30
N VAL A 308 -4.65 37.83 1.14
CA VAL A 308 -4.79 39.28 1.38
C VAL A 308 -4.56 39.62 2.86
N GLU A 309 -5.16 38.86 3.77
CA GLU A 309 -4.97 39.04 5.22
C GLU A 309 -3.52 38.73 5.64
N TYR A 310 -2.92 37.68 5.10
CA TYR A 310 -1.52 37.36 5.37
C TYR A 310 -0.59 38.51 4.98
N VAL A 311 -0.78 39.08 3.77
CA VAL A 311 0.02 40.23 3.31
C VAL A 311 -0.20 41.46 4.20
N ALA A 312 -1.44 41.73 4.62
CA ALA A 312 -1.72 42.84 5.51
C ALA A 312 -1.05 42.68 6.88
N ILE A 313 -1.13 41.50 7.48
CA ILE A 313 -0.48 41.19 8.77
C ILE A 313 1.03 41.23 8.62
N ALA A 314 1.60 40.68 7.55
CA ALA A 314 3.02 40.73 7.30
C ALA A 314 3.52 42.17 7.15
N LYS A 315 2.77 43.03 6.47
CA LYS A 315 3.08 44.47 6.36
C LYS A 315 3.06 45.15 7.73
N LEU A 316 2.04 44.90 8.56
CA LEU A 316 1.93 45.46 9.90
C LEU A 316 3.05 44.95 10.83
N ALA A 317 3.33 43.65 10.77
CA ALA A 317 4.37 43.02 11.57
C ALA A 317 5.76 43.52 11.19
N ASN A 318 6.04 43.81 9.92
CA ASN A 318 7.35 44.28 9.45
C ASN A 318 7.57 45.80 9.56
N GLN A 319 6.51 46.60 9.80
CA GLN A 319 6.67 48.02 10.08
C GLN A 319 7.48 48.23 11.35
N GLU A 320 8.54 49.04 11.31
CA GLU A 320 9.33 49.38 12.50
C GLU A 320 8.49 50.15 13.50
N ASN A 321 8.06 49.45 14.55
CA ASN A 321 7.20 49.97 15.61
C ASN A 321 7.84 49.64 16.99
N GLN A 322 7.25 50.16 18.06
CA GLN A 322 7.58 49.82 19.44
C GLN A 322 6.99 48.43 19.82
N SER A 323 7.67 47.63 20.66
CA SER A 323 7.03 46.46 21.31
C SER A 323 6.10 46.93 22.43
N PHE A 324 5.26 46.04 22.95
CA PHE A 324 4.36 46.37 24.07
C PHE A 324 4.88 45.90 25.44
N ASP A 325 6.02 45.18 25.47
CA ASP A 325 6.74 44.67 26.63
C ASP A 325 8.26 44.89 26.59
#